data_AF-A0A0D3JTN9-F1
#
_entry.id   AF-A0A0D3JTN9-F1
#
_cell.length_a   1.000
_cell.length_b   1.000
_cell.length_c   1.000
_cell.angle_alpha   90.00
_cell.angle_beta   90.00
_cell.angle_gamma   90.00
#
_symmetry.space_group_name_H-M   'P 1'
#
loop_
_entity.id
_entity.type
_entity.pdbx_description
1 polymer ?
#
loop_
_entity_poly.entity_id
_entity_poly.type
_entity_poly.pdbx_seq_one_letter_code
_entity_poly.pdbx_strand_id
1 'polypeptide(L)'
;MRFFDDHTRCGICFLLKTGRLASPGGLTVAARGGADGGATGGCDLSKRRRKERLTPAEERLYEQNELIVDIVAQYDLPELKAVEFGLSPTFYEFNELALQFGYIVLFSAALPAAAGLALLNNLLELRLDSVKVLKLTRRVPATSDSKGIGAWRSILLFLTYRFYPSFTPLDKLLLVVVLEHALIGLKLLIDACVPDMPAGVRIALAREEWLADQRVARNDQRSTTEGSLGETQ
;
A
#
# COMPACT_ATOMS: atom_id res chain seq x y z
N MET A 1 30.96 10.15 36.89
CA MET A 1 30.33 10.81 35.73
C MET A 1 28.82 10.69 35.92
N ARG A 2 28.26 11.59 36.73
CA ARG A 2 26.82 11.71 37.00
C ARG A 2 26.25 12.71 35.99
N PHE A 3 25.06 12.49 35.45
CA PHE A 3 23.91 13.38 35.66
C PHE A 3 22.69 12.80 34.92
N PHE A 4 21.87 12.11 35.69
CA PHE A 4 20.45 11.89 35.47
C PHE A 4 19.79 12.90 36.42
N ASP A 5 19.23 13.98 35.90
CA ASP A 5 18.18 14.82 36.49
C ASP A 5 17.99 16.03 35.56
N ASP A 6 16.79 16.25 35.01
CA ASP A 6 15.89 17.19 35.68
C ASP A 6 14.47 17.13 35.09
N HIS A 7 13.55 16.90 36.00
CA HIS A 7 12.12 16.98 35.83
C HIS A 7 11.72 18.47 35.97
N THR A 8 11.63 19.24 34.89
CA THR A 8 10.91 20.55 34.96
C THR A 8 10.59 21.13 33.59
N ARG A 9 9.34 20.91 33.13
CA ARG A 9 8.41 21.90 32.54
C ARG A 9 7.21 21.16 31.93
N CYS A 10 6.55 20.39 32.78
CA CYS A 10 5.13 20.08 32.63
C CYS A 10 4.40 21.22 33.35
N GLY A 11 3.66 22.05 32.62
CA GLY A 11 2.89 23.18 33.15
C GLY A 11 3.16 24.50 32.44
N ILE A 12 2.41 24.78 31.36
CA ILE A 12 2.02 26.15 30.94
C ILE A 12 0.96 26.25 29.82
N CYS A 13 0.47 25.17 29.19
CA CYS A 13 -0.68 25.29 28.26
C CYS A 13 -2.00 24.66 28.73
N PHE A 14 -2.13 24.30 30.01
CA PHE A 14 -3.41 23.90 30.63
C PHE A 14 -4.24 25.11 31.13
N LEU A 15 -4.18 26.25 30.44
CA LEU A 15 -4.84 27.49 30.90
C LEU A 15 -5.45 28.33 29.77
N LEU A 16 -6.15 27.69 28.84
CA LEU A 16 -7.17 28.36 28.00
C LEU A 16 -8.41 27.47 27.82
N LYS A 17 -8.88 26.86 28.92
CA LYS A 17 -10.24 26.34 29.02
C LYS A 17 -10.97 27.21 30.04
N THR A 18 -12.11 27.74 29.62
CA THR A 18 -13.07 28.61 30.31
C THR A 18 -12.81 30.12 30.18
N GLY A 19 -13.67 30.79 29.39
CA GLY A 19 -13.59 32.24 29.24
C GLY A 19 -14.36 32.90 28.09
N ARG A 20 -15.51 32.39 27.61
CA ARG A 20 -16.56 33.30 27.11
C ARG A 20 -17.96 32.69 27.09
N LEU A 21 -18.88 33.53 27.51
CA LEU A 21 -20.28 33.34 27.87
C LEU A 21 -21.18 33.00 26.69
N ALA A 22 -22.27 32.31 27.01
CA ALA A 22 -23.45 32.11 26.16
C ALA A 22 -24.15 33.44 25.80
N SER A 23 -24.70 33.55 24.58
CA SER A 23 -26.14 33.72 24.26
C SER A 23 -26.35 33.95 22.74
N PRO A 24 -27.59 33.98 22.17
CA PRO A 24 -27.99 32.97 21.20
C PRO A 24 -28.45 33.58 19.85
N GLY A 25 -28.58 32.72 18.84
CA GLY A 25 -29.47 32.97 17.71
C GLY A 25 -28.77 33.01 16.34
N GLY A 26 -29.42 32.36 15.38
CA GLY A 26 -29.42 32.84 14.01
C GLY A 26 -28.49 32.14 13.02
N LEU A 27 -29.08 31.13 12.36
CA LEU A 27 -29.21 31.07 10.90
C LEU A 27 -28.07 30.50 10.02
N THR A 28 -28.56 29.62 9.15
CA THR A 28 -28.12 29.29 7.77
C THR A 28 -27.02 28.25 7.57
N VAL A 29 -27.49 27.00 7.46
CA VAL A 29 -26.91 26.00 6.56
C VAL A 29 -27.18 26.47 5.12
N ALA A 30 -26.17 27.02 4.47
CA ALA A 30 -26.20 27.26 3.03
C ALA A 30 -25.68 26.02 2.29
N ALA A 31 -26.62 25.26 1.75
CA ALA A 31 -26.34 24.31 0.69
C ALA A 31 -25.91 25.08 -0.57
N ARG A 32 -24.81 24.66 -1.20
CA ARG A 32 -24.55 24.95 -2.62
C ARG A 32 -23.83 23.76 -3.24
N GLY A 33 -24.55 23.06 -4.12
CA GLY A 33 -23.99 22.13 -5.07
C GLY A 33 -23.30 22.87 -6.22
N GLY A 34 -22.55 22.10 -7.02
CA GLY A 34 -21.94 22.56 -8.26
C GLY A 34 -20.72 21.71 -8.60
N ALA A 35 -20.89 20.84 -9.59
CA ALA A 35 -19.86 20.06 -10.24
C ALA A 35 -18.79 20.97 -10.89
N ASP A 36 -17.54 20.52 -10.90
CA ASP A 36 -16.70 20.47 -12.11
C ASP A 36 -15.35 19.81 -11.80
N GLY A 37 -14.93 18.93 -12.70
CA GLY A 37 -13.67 18.18 -12.63
C GLY A 37 -12.46 19.03 -13.04
N GLY A 38 -11.28 18.67 -12.51
CA GLY A 38 -10.00 19.24 -12.93
C GLY A 38 -9.02 19.37 -11.76
N ALA A 39 -8.11 18.42 -11.64
CA ALA A 39 -7.39 18.04 -10.43
C ALA A 39 -6.22 18.95 -9.97
N THR A 40 -6.33 20.27 -10.08
CA THR A 40 -5.28 21.22 -9.61
C THR A 40 -5.77 22.23 -8.56
N GLY A 41 -7.08 22.37 -8.36
CA GLY A 41 -7.66 23.40 -7.48
C GLY A 41 -7.69 23.08 -5.98
N GLY A 42 -7.49 21.82 -5.58
CA GLY A 42 -7.67 21.40 -4.18
C GLY A 42 -6.65 22.01 -3.21
N CYS A 43 -5.38 22.07 -3.62
CA CYS A 43 -4.31 22.63 -2.81
C CYS A 43 -4.46 24.15 -2.65
N ASP A 44 -4.80 24.87 -3.72
CA ASP A 44 -4.92 26.34 -3.71
C ASP A 44 -6.15 26.83 -2.92
N LEU A 45 -7.28 26.13 -3.03
CA LEU A 45 -8.47 26.39 -2.20
C LEU A 45 -8.20 26.17 -0.70
N SER A 46 -7.37 25.18 -0.36
CA SER A 46 -6.99 24.90 1.03
C SER A 46 -6.09 26.00 1.61
N LYS A 47 -5.17 26.54 0.80
CA LYS A 47 -4.28 27.66 1.17
C LYS A 47 -5.06 28.95 1.39
N ARG A 48 -5.98 29.31 0.48
CA ARG A 48 -6.84 30.51 0.61
C ARG A 48 -7.68 30.49 1.88
N ARG A 49 -8.38 29.38 2.13
CA ARG A 49 -9.26 29.23 3.31
C ARG A 49 -8.49 29.22 4.64
N ARG A 50 -7.21 28.85 4.60
CA ARG A 50 -6.30 28.89 5.75
C ARG A 50 -5.84 30.34 5.99
N LYS A 51 -5.46 31.09 4.93
CA LYS A 51 -5.06 32.51 4.99
C LYS A 51 -6.13 33.41 5.64
N GLU A 52 -7.42 33.15 5.38
CA GLU A 52 -8.54 33.89 5.99
C GLU A 52 -8.67 33.79 7.52
N ARG A 53 -8.03 32.78 8.16
CA ARG A 53 -8.07 32.62 9.62
C ARG A 53 -6.87 33.23 10.36
N LEU A 54 -5.89 33.78 9.65
CA LEU A 54 -4.66 34.27 10.26
C LEU A 54 -4.79 35.72 10.74
N THR A 55 -4.15 36.02 11.87
CA THR A 55 -3.98 37.41 12.30
C THR A 55 -2.96 38.14 11.40
N PRO A 56 -2.99 39.49 11.33
CA PRO A 56 -2.07 40.25 10.47
C PRO A 56 -0.59 40.04 10.79
N ALA A 57 -0.25 39.61 12.01
CA ALA A 57 1.11 39.28 12.41
C ALA A 57 1.53 37.88 11.94
N GLU A 58 0.61 36.89 12.03
CA GLU A 58 0.83 35.53 11.55
C GLU A 58 0.89 35.47 10.03
N GLU A 59 0.11 36.30 9.33
CA GLU A 59 0.11 36.38 7.87
C GLU A 59 1.48 36.82 7.34
N ARG A 60 2.12 37.82 7.97
CA ARG A 60 3.48 38.25 7.64
C ARG A 60 4.52 37.14 7.86
N LEU A 61 4.38 36.37 8.94
CA LEU A 61 5.25 35.22 9.20
C LEU A 61 5.02 34.10 8.19
N TYR A 62 3.78 33.90 7.75
CA TYR A 62 3.42 32.93 6.71
C TYR A 62 4.05 33.31 5.36
N GLU A 63 3.95 34.57 4.95
CA GLU A 63 4.57 35.04 3.71
C GLU A 63 6.10 34.98 3.79
N GLN A 64 6.69 35.33 4.94
CA GLN A 64 8.14 35.21 5.13
C GLN A 64 8.64 33.75 5.07
N ASN A 65 7.79 32.77 5.41
CA ASN A 65 8.13 31.34 5.44
C ASN A 65 7.32 30.51 4.44
N GLU A 66 6.84 31.11 3.34
CA GLU A 66 5.90 30.47 2.41
C GLU A 66 6.42 29.12 1.89
N LEU A 67 7.71 29.05 1.56
CA LEU A 67 8.36 27.83 1.09
C LEU A 67 8.30 26.70 2.14
N ILE A 68 8.54 27.02 3.41
CA ILE A 68 8.52 26.05 4.52
C ILE A 68 7.09 25.58 4.75
N VAL A 69 6.13 26.50 4.74
CA VAL A 69 4.71 26.20 4.90
C VAL A 69 4.22 25.28 3.78
N ASP A 70 4.62 25.54 2.54
CA ASP A 70 4.24 24.71 1.39
C ASP A 70 4.85 23.32 1.46
N ILE A 71 6.13 23.22 1.85
CA ILE A 71 6.80 21.94 2.10
C ILE A 71 6.07 21.18 3.22
N VAL A 72 5.76 21.83 4.34
CA VAL A 72 5.06 21.21 5.48
C VAL A 72 3.63 20.81 5.11
N ALA A 73 2.92 21.65 4.34
CA ALA A 73 1.59 21.36 3.84
C ALA A 73 1.57 20.17 2.88
N GLN A 74 2.65 19.96 2.12
CA GLN A 74 2.82 18.77 1.27
C GLN A 74 2.99 17.48 2.08
N TYR A 75 3.39 17.58 3.35
CA TYR A 75 3.47 16.46 4.30
C TYR A 75 2.34 16.45 5.35
N ASP A 76 1.32 17.30 5.19
CA ASP A 76 0.11 17.32 6.02
C ASP A 76 -0.80 16.15 5.58
N LEU A 77 -0.30 14.93 5.74
CA LEU A 77 -0.97 13.69 5.38
C LEU A 77 -2.16 13.45 6.31
N PRO A 78 -3.27 12.90 5.80
CA PRO A 78 -4.44 12.60 6.63
C PRO A 78 -4.09 11.60 7.73
N GLU A 79 -4.74 11.76 8.88
CA GLU A 79 -4.76 10.71 9.90
C GLU A 79 -5.56 9.50 9.40
N LEU A 80 -5.26 8.32 9.95
CA LEU A 80 -6.05 7.12 9.66
C LEU A 80 -7.50 7.33 10.09
N LYS A 81 -8.44 7.04 9.19
CA LYS A 81 -9.89 7.14 9.44
C LYS A 81 -10.32 6.47 10.75
N ALA A 82 -9.70 5.34 11.11
CA ALA A 82 -10.02 4.65 12.36
C ALA A 82 -9.77 5.51 13.61
N VAL A 83 -8.69 6.30 13.61
CA VAL A 83 -8.31 7.16 14.74
C VAL A 83 -9.30 8.32 14.88
N GLU A 84 -9.79 8.87 13.76
CA GLU A 84 -10.80 9.93 13.74
C GLU A 84 -12.10 9.50 14.46
N PHE A 85 -12.49 8.24 14.33
CA PHE A 85 -13.66 7.66 15.00
C PHE A 85 -13.36 7.06 16.38
N GLY A 86 -12.11 7.14 16.87
CA GLY A 86 -11.70 6.58 18.16
C GLY A 86 -11.55 5.06 18.19
N LEU A 87 -11.41 4.41 17.03
CA LEU A 87 -11.13 2.98 16.91
C LEU A 87 -9.62 2.71 16.86
N SER A 88 -9.23 1.43 17.01
CA SER A 88 -7.84 1.02 16.81
C SER A 88 -7.38 1.37 15.39
N PRO A 89 -6.14 1.87 15.19
CA PRO A 89 -5.67 2.35 13.89
C PRO A 89 -5.73 1.28 12.78
N THR A 90 -5.69 -0.01 13.15
CA THR A 90 -5.74 -1.16 12.26
C THR A 90 -7.14 -1.76 12.09
N PHE A 91 -8.19 -1.15 12.66
CA PHE A 91 -9.53 -1.75 12.71
C PHE A 91 -10.08 -2.08 11.32
N TYR A 92 -10.07 -1.12 10.40
CA TYR A 92 -10.62 -1.31 9.06
C TYR A 92 -9.82 -2.33 8.25
N GLU A 93 -8.50 -2.33 8.40
CA GLU A 93 -7.61 -3.30 7.72
C GLU A 93 -7.91 -4.73 8.18
N PHE A 94 -8.08 -4.95 9.49
CA PHE A 94 -8.48 -6.26 10.00
C PHE A 94 -9.92 -6.64 9.63
N ASN A 95 -10.84 -5.67 9.58
CA ASN A 95 -12.22 -5.92 9.19
C ASN A 95 -12.32 -6.41 7.73
N GLU A 96 -11.56 -5.78 6.83
CA GLU A 96 -11.49 -6.17 5.43
C GLU A 96 -11.00 -7.63 5.28
N LEU A 97 -9.90 -7.96 5.96
CA LEU A 97 -9.37 -9.33 5.99
C LEU A 97 -10.35 -10.34 6.60
N ALA A 98 -11.05 -9.97 7.68
CA ALA A 98 -12.03 -10.83 8.33
C ALA A 98 -13.25 -11.11 7.44
N LEU A 99 -13.74 -10.10 6.71
CA LEU A 99 -14.82 -10.26 5.74
C LEU A 99 -14.40 -11.16 4.58
N GLN A 100 -13.22 -10.93 3.99
CA GLN A 100 -12.70 -11.75 2.91
C GLN A 100 -12.53 -13.22 3.34
N PHE A 101 -11.98 -13.45 4.53
CA PHE A 101 -11.89 -14.78 5.12
C PHE A 101 -13.27 -15.41 5.31
N GLY A 102 -14.25 -14.64 5.83
CA GLY A 102 -15.63 -15.07 5.96
C GLY A 102 -16.24 -15.50 4.63
N TYR A 103 -16.04 -14.75 3.55
CA TYR A 103 -16.54 -15.12 2.23
C TYR A 103 -15.96 -16.45 1.73
N ILE A 104 -14.67 -16.70 1.94
CA ILE A 104 -14.04 -17.96 1.56
C ILE A 104 -14.61 -19.13 2.37
N VAL A 105 -14.73 -18.97 3.68
CA VAL A 105 -15.24 -20.04 4.57
C VAL A 105 -16.71 -20.36 4.30
N LEU A 106 -17.54 -19.34 4.01
CA LEU A 106 -18.98 -19.51 3.81
C LEU A 106 -19.36 -19.99 2.40
N PHE A 107 -18.66 -19.52 1.36
CA PHE A 107 -19.09 -19.67 -0.04
C PHE A 107 -18.11 -20.45 -0.92
N SER A 108 -17.06 -21.05 -0.36
CA SER A 108 -16.10 -21.88 -1.11
C SER A 108 -16.76 -23.06 -1.85
N ALA A 109 -17.84 -23.62 -1.32
CA ALA A 109 -18.60 -24.68 -1.98
C ALA A 109 -19.31 -24.20 -3.27
N ALA A 110 -19.69 -22.92 -3.33
CA ALA A 110 -20.35 -22.33 -4.50
C ALA A 110 -19.35 -21.81 -5.53
N LEU A 111 -18.18 -21.33 -5.09
CA LEU A 111 -17.11 -20.86 -5.96
C LEU A 111 -15.75 -21.34 -5.43
N PRO A 112 -15.26 -22.51 -5.89
CA PRO A 112 -13.97 -23.06 -5.45
C PRO A 112 -12.77 -22.15 -5.75
N ALA A 113 -12.84 -21.37 -6.83
CA ALA A 113 -11.81 -20.41 -7.22
C ALA A 113 -11.69 -19.20 -6.26
N ALA A 114 -12.65 -19.01 -5.33
CA ALA A 114 -12.67 -17.85 -4.43
C ALA A 114 -11.40 -17.74 -3.57
N ALA A 115 -10.82 -18.87 -3.14
CA ALA A 115 -9.56 -18.86 -2.39
C ALA A 115 -8.38 -18.34 -3.22
N GLY A 116 -8.30 -18.71 -4.50
CA GLY A 116 -7.27 -18.22 -5.42
C GLY A 116 -7.42 -16.73 -5.72
N LEU A 117 -8.65 -16.26 -5.93
CA LEU A 117 -8.94 -14.83 -6.13
C LEU A 117 -8.62 -14.00 -4.89
N ALA A 118 -8.94 -14.52 -3.71
CA ALA A 118 -8.59 -13.88 -2.44
C ALA A 118 -7.07 -13.82 -2.23
N LEU A 119 -6.33 -14.86 -2.61
CA LEU A 119 -4.87 -14.83 -2.57
C LEU A 119 -4.28 -13.74 -3.47
N LEU A 120 -4.76 -13.64 -4.71
CA LEU A 120 -4.34 -12.57 -5.63
C LEU A 120 -4.68 -11.19 -5.07
N ASN A 121 -5.87 -11.02 -4.51
CA ASN A 121 -6.26 -9.78 -3.84
C ASN A 121 -5.29 -9.46 -2.68
N ASN A 122 -4.95 -10.44 -1.85
CA ASN A 122 -4.06 -10.24 -0.70
C ASN A 122 -2.62 -9.91 -1.11
N LEU A 123 -2.15 -10.41 -2.26
CA LEU A 123 -0.84 -10.04 -2.81
C LEU A 123 -0.82 -8.59 -3.30
N LEU A 124 -1.89 -8.13 -3.94
CA LEU A 124 -2.03 -6.73 -4.34
C LEU A 124 -2.19 -5.82 -3.12
N GLU A 125 -3.03 -6.20 -2.16
CA GLU A 125 -3.30 -5.42 -0.96
C GLU A 125 -2.05 -5.25 -0.10
N LEU A 126 -1.20 -6.27 0.03
CA LEU A 126 0.09 -6.14 0.72
C LEU A 126 0.95 -5.02 0.12
N ARG A 127 0.91 -4.84 -1.21
CA ARG A 127 1.63 -3.76 -1.88
C ARG A 127 0.93 -2.42 -1.69
N LEU A 128 -0.38 -2.37 -1.84
CA LEU A 128 -1.17 -1.15 -1.67
C LEU A 128 -1.10 -0.63 -0.23
N ASP A 129 -1.19 -1.50 0.77
CA ASP A 129 -1.03 -1.16 2.18
C ASP A 129 0.37 -0.65 2.51
N SER A 130 1.42 -1.23 1.90
CA SER A 130 2.77 -0.70 2.07
C SER A 130 2.89 0.73 1.56
N VAL A 131 2.23 1.05 0.44
CA VAL A 131 2.18 2.43 -0.09
C VAL A 131 1.31 3.32 0.79
N LYS A 132 0.17 2.81 1.28
CA LYS A 132 -0.75 3.50 2.19
C LYS A 132 -0.03 3.96 3.46
N VAL A 133 0.74 3.07 4.10
CA VAL A 133 1.44 3.34 5.36
C VAL A 133 2.70 4.19 5.15
N LEU A 134 3.43 4.00 4.05
CA LEU A 134 4.71 4.69 3.83
C LEU A 134 4.54 6.07 3.19
N LYS A 135 3.52 6.28 2.35
CA LYS A 135 3.38 7.48 1.52
C LYS A 135 2.08 8.25 1.71
N LEU A 136 0.99 7.60 2.12
CA LEU A 136 -0.35 8.21 2.08
C LEU A 136 -0.92 8.56 3.46
N THR A 137 -0.31 8.07 4.54
CA THR A 137 -0.80 8.30 5.91
C THR A 137 0.29 8.90 6.79
N ARG A 138 -0.14 9.73 7.75
CA ARG A 138 0.78 10.25 8.76
C ARG A 138 1.32 9.11 9.62
N ARG A 139 2.59 9.19 10.02
CA ARG A 139 3.20 8.23 10.95
C ARG A 139 2.34 8.10 12.20
N VAL A 140 1.84 6.89 12.46
CA VAL A 140 1.11 6.58 13.69
C VAL A 140 2.11 6.64 14.86
N PRO A 141 1.77 7.31 15.97
CA PRO A 141 2.58 7.22 17.17
C PRO A 141 2.76 5.76 17.58
N ALA A 142 3.94 5.42 18.11
CA ALA A 142 4.23 4.04 18.52
C ALA A 142 3.16 3.57 19.49
N THR A 143 2.30 2.66 19.04
CA THR A 143 1.29 2.02 19.87
C THR A 143 1.98 1.04 20.82
N SER A 144 1.43 0.89 22.01
CA SER A 144 1.89 -0.05 23.03
C SER A 144 2.08 -1.47 22.48
N ASP A 145 3.11 -2.17 22.98
CA ASP A 145 3.43 -3.56 22.61
C ASP A 145 2.20 -4.47 22.72
N SER A 146 1.58 -4.76 21.57
CA SER A 146 0.42 -5.64 21.50
C SER A 146 0.88 -7.10 21.52
N LYS A 147 0.45 -7.89 22.52
CA LYS A 147 0.80 -9.31 22.66
C LYS A 147 0.06 -10.25 21.68
N GLY A 148 -0.38 -9.75 20.52
CA GLY A 148 -1.08 -10.49 19.48
C GLY A 148 -2.19 -9.69 18.78
N ILE A 149 -2.97 -10.36 17.93
CA ILE A 149 -4.02 -9.75 17.09
C ILE A 149 -5.31 -9.36 17.85
N GLY A 150 -5.39 -9.62 19.15
CA GLY A 150 -6.53 -9.22 19.99
C GLY A 150 -7.84 -9.94 19.66
N ALA A 151 -8.95 -9.20 19.69
CA ALA A 151 -10.31 -9.72 19.51
C ALA A 151 -10.52 -10.44 18.16
N TRP A 152 -9.76 -10.07 17.13
CA TRP A 152 -9.82 -10.69 15.80
C TRP A 152 -9.52 -12.19 15.84
N ARG A 153 -8.65 -12.64 16.76
CA ARG A 153 -8.38 -14.07 16.94
C ARG A 153 -9.66 -14.84 17.28
N SER A 154 -10.46 -14.31 18.20
CA SER A 154 -11.72 -14.94 18.62
C SER A 154 -12.74 -14.96 17.48
N ILE A 155 -12.80 -13.90 16.68
CA ILE A 155 -13.70 -13.80 15.52
C ILE A 155 -13.34 -14.83 14.45
N LEU A 156 -12.06 -14.93 14.07
CA LEU A 156 -11.60 -15.89 13.06
C LEU A 156 -11.79 -17.35 13.52
N LEU A 157 -11.52 -17.63 14.80
CA LEU A 157 -11.77 -18.94 15.40
C LEU A 157 -13.25 -19.29 15.41
N PHE A 158 -14.13 -18.33 15.71
CA PHE A 158 -15.57 -18.55 15.65
C PHE A 158 -16.02 -18.90 14.23
N LEU A 159 -15.61 -18.12 13.22
CA LEU A 159 -15.96 -18.36 11.82
C LEU A 159 -15.49 -19.75 11.34
N THR A 160 -14.32 -20.21 11.78
CA THR A 160 -13.76 -21.49 11.33
C THR A 160 -14.34 -22.69 12.07
N TYR A 161 -14.41 -22.61 13.41
CA TYR A 161 -14.67 -23.76 14.27
C TYR A 161 -16.15 -23.97 14.57
N ARG A 162 -16.93 -22.88 14.64
CA ARG A 162 -18.36 -22.96 14.94
C ARG A 162 -19.22 -23.09 13.70
N PHE A 163 -18.79 -22.56 12.56
CA PHE A 163 -19.59 -22.57 11.33
C PHE A 163 -19.49 -23.90 10.57
N TYR A 164 -18.38 -24.63 10.71
CA TYR A 164 -18.15 -25.89 10.00
C TYR A 164 -18.00 -27.10 10.97
N PRO A 165 -19.01 -27.39 11.80
CA PRO A 165 -18.94 -28.50 12.75
C PRO A 165 -19.00 -29.88 12.07
N SER A 166 -19.50 -29.95 10.83
CA SER A 166 -19.83 -31.20 10.15
C SER A 166 -18.71 -31.80 9.29
N PHE A 167 -17.62 -31.07 9.03
CA PHE A 167 -16.56 -31.54 8.13
C PHE A 167 -15.37 -32.07 8.92
N THR A 168 -15.01 -33.32 8.65
CA THR A 168 -13.87 -33.97 9.29
C THR A 168 -12.55 -33.34 8.80
N PRO A 169 -11.44 -33.47 9.56
CA PRO A 169 -10.13 -32.99 9.11
C PRO A 169 -9.70 -33.55 7.75
N LEU A 170 -10.16 -34.76 7.41
CA LEU A 170 -9.90 -35.41 6.14
C LEU A 170 -10.65 -34.76 4.97
N ASP A 171 -11.90 -34.33 5.17
CA ASP A 171 -12.67 -33.65 4.11
C ASP A 171 -12.04 -32.30 3.74
N LYS A 172 -11.52 -31.60 4.75
CA LYS A 172 -10.79 -30.34 4.57
C LYS A 172 -9.48 -30.58 3.82
N LEU A 173 -8.74 -31.64 4.17
CA LEU A 173 -7.49 -32.02 3.49
C LEU A 173 -7.75 -32.43 2.03
N LEU A 174 -8.77 -33.24 1.78
CA LEU A 174 -9.16 -33.64 0.42
C LEU A 174 -9.53 -32.44 -0.44
N LEU A 175 -10.27 -31.47 0.11
CA LEU A 175 -10.59 -30.23 -0.59
C LEU A 175 -9.33 -29.43 -0.94
N VAL A 176 -8.37 -29.33 -0.02
CA VAL A 176 -7.09 -28.65 -0.28
C VAL A 176 -6.30 -29.36 -1.38
N VAL A 177 -6.19 -30.69 -1.33
CA VAL A 177 -5.47 -31.49 -2.34
C VAL A 177 -6.12 -31.36 -3.71
N VAL A 178 -7.45 -31.43 -3.80
CA VAL A 178 -8.17 -31.26 -5.07
C VAL A 178 -7.96 -29.86 -5.64
N LEU A 179 -8.00 -28.83 -4.78
CA LEU A 179 -7.80 -27.44 -5.18
C LEU A 179 -6.35 -27.17 -5.60
N GLU A 180 -5.36 -27.76 -4.91
CA GLU A 180 -3.94 -27.73 -5.30
C GLU A 180 -3.76 -28.29 -6.71
N HIS A 181 -4.30 -29.48 -6.99
CA HIS A 181 -4.18 -30.09 -8.31
C HIS A 181 -4.90 -29.29 -9.39
N ALA A 182 -6.02 -28.63 -9.07
CA ALA A 182 -6.71 -27.74 -9.99
C ALA A 182 -5.87 -26.49 -10.31
N LEU A 183 -5.21 -25.89 -9.31
CA LEU A 183 -4.34 -24.72 -9.51
C LEU A 183 -3.05 -25.09 -10.27
N ILE A 184 -2.47 -26.25 -9.98
CA ILE A 184 -1.33 -26.78 -10.76
C ILE A 184 -1.77 -27.02 -12.21
N GLY A 185 -2.94 -27.63 -12.42
CA GLY A 185 -3.52 -27.82 -13.75
C GLY A 185 -3.76 -26.50 -14.49
N LEU A 186 -4.28 -25.49 -13.80
CA LEU A 186 -4.48 -24.15 -14.35
C LEU A 186 -3.14 -23.47 -14.72
N LYS A 187 -2.12 -23.60 -13.88
CA LYS A 187 -0.77 -23.09 -14.17
C LYS A 187 -0.20 -23.75 -15.43
N LEU A 188 -0.33 -25.08 -15.55
CA LEU A 188 0.12 -25.82 -16.73
C LEU A 188 -0.67 -25.42 -17.99
N LEU A 189 -1.97 -25.13 -17.84
CA LEU A 189 -2.80 -24.62 -18.93
C LEU A 189 -2.35 -23.22 -19.37
N ILE A 190 -2.00 -22.34 -18.44
CA ILE A 190 -1.50 -20.98 -18.75
C ILE A 190 -0.17 -21.07 -19.49
N ASP A 191 0.77 -21.91 -19.00
CA ASP A 191 2.05 -22.16 -19.69
C ASP A 191 1.84 -22.76 -21.10
N ALA A 192 0.80 -23.58 -21.30
CA ALA A 192 0.45 -24.11 -22.62
C ALA A 192 -0.20 -23.07 -23.54
N CYS A 193 -0.99 -22.14 -22.98
CA CYS A 193 -1.69 -21.10 -23.74
C CYS A 193 -0.79 -19.92 -24.11
N VAL A 194 0.22 -19.62 -23.29
CA VAL A 194 1.12 -18.47 -23.47
C VAL A 194 2.47 -18.99 -23.98
N PRO A 195 2.82 -18.79 -25.26
CA PRO A 195 4.11 -19.20 -25.76
C PRO A 195 5.24 -18.39 -25.08
N ASP A 196 6.18 -19.09 -24.45
CA ASP A 196 7.29 -18.52 -23.64
C ASP A 196 8.15 -17.47 -24.35
N MET A 197 8.10 -17.44 -25.69
CA MET A 197 8.90 -16.52 -26.49
C MET A 197 8.09 -15.98 -27.67
N PRO A 198 7.75 -14.68 -27.69
CA PRO A 198 7.04 -14.08 -28.80
C PRO A 198 7.92 -14.08 -30.06
N ALA A 199 7.29 -14.21 -31.24
CA ALA A 199 7.98 -14.43 -32.51
C ALA A 199 9.04 -13.37 -32.84
N GLY A 200 8.83 -12.10 -32.45
CA GLY A 200 9.80 -11.03 -32.67
C GLY A 200 11.11 -11.22 -31.90
N VAL A 201 11.04 -11.80 -30.70
CA VAL A 201 12.24 -12.06 -29.88
C VAL A 201 13.04 -13.22 -30.48
N ARG A 202 12.38 -14.24 -31.05
CA ARG A 202 13.07 -15.36 -31.74
C ARG A 202 13.91 -14.88 -32.91
N ILE A 203 13.36 -13.95 -33.69
CA ILE A 203 14.06 -13.37 -34.84
C ILE A 203 15.25 -12.52 -34.36
N ALA A 204 15.10 -11.78 -33.26
CA ALA A 204 16.17 -10.97 -32.69
C ALA A 204 17.32 -11.83 -32.11
N LEU A 205 17.01 -12.92 -31.41
CA LEU A 205 18.01 -13.81 -30.83
C LEU A 205 18.80 -14.57 -31.91
N ALA A 206 18.10 -15.06 -32.96
CA ALA A 206 18.75 -15.67 -34.12
C ALA A 206 19.68 -14.67 -34.85
N ARG A 207 19.33 -13.38 -34.86
CA ARG A 207 20.18 -12.32 -35.43
C ARG A 207 21.44 -12.11 -34.61
N GLU A 208 21.35 -12.11 -33.28
CA GLU A 208 22.52 -11.95 -32.39
C GLU A 208 23.47 -13.16 -32.47
N GLU A 209 22.96 -14.39 -32.49
CA GLU A 209 23.77 -15.60 -32.70
C GLU A 209 24.53 -15.53 -34.03
N TRP A 210 23.84 -15.19 -35.11
CA TRP A 210 24.47 -15.05 -36.41
C TRP A 210 25.57 -13.97 -36.45
N LEU A 211 25.36 -12.85 -35.74
CA LEU A 211 26.37 -11.80 -35.62
C LEU A 211 27.56 -12.24 -34.74
N ALA A 212 27.32 -13.05 -33.71
CA ALA A 212 28.38 -13.60 -32.87
C ALA A 212 29.28 -14.56 -33.65
N ASP A 213 28.70 -15.45 -34.45
CA ASP A 213 29.46 -16.36 -35.33
C ASP A 213 30.34 -15.61 -36.32
N GLN A 214 29.83 -14.51 -36.91
CA GLN A 214 30.63 -13.66 -37.78
C GLN A 214 31.78 -12.96 -37.08
N ARG A 215 31.61 -12.55 -35.82
CA ARG A 215 32.68 -11.94 -35.02
C ARG A 215 33.80 -12.95 -34.75
N VAL A 216 33.44 -14.21 -34.46
CA VAL A 216 34.41 -15.30 -34.25
C VAL A 216 35.17 -15.59 -35.53
N ALA A 217 34.46 -15.80 -36.65
CA ALA A 217 35.09 -16.06 -37.95
C ALA A 217 36.02 -14.93 -38.40
N ARG A 218 35.64 -13.67 -38.17
CA ARG A 218 36.48 -12.50 -38.49
C ARG A 218 37.73 -12.42 -37.60
N ASN A 219 37.61 -12.73 -36.31
CA ASN A 219 38.76 -12.75 -35.40
C ASN A 219 39.75 -13.86 -35.77
N ASP A 220 39.26 -15.03 -36.19
CA ASP A 220 40.08 -16.15 -36.64
C ASP A 220 40.83 -15.83 -37.95
N GLN A 221 40.20 -15.10 -38.87
CA GLN A 221 40.89 -14.55 -40.05
C GLN A 221 41.95 -13.51 -39.68
N ARG A 222 41.69 -12.68 -38.67
CA ARG A 222 42.66 -11.68 -38.22
C ARG A 222 43.88 -12.31 -37.56
N SER A 223 43.70 -13.31 -36.69
CA SER A 223 44.81 -14.02 -36.03
C SER A 223 45.70 -14.77 -37.04
N THR A 224 45.11 -15.41 -38.04
CA THR A 224 45.85 -16.08 -39.12
C THR A 224 46.65 -15.08 -39.98
N THR A 225 46.09 -13.89 -40.25
CA THR A 225 46.78 -12.84 -41.02
C THR A 225 47.92 -12.19 -40.22
N GLU A 226 47.71 -11.89 -38.92
CA GLU A 226 48.76 -11.32 -38.05
C GLU A 226 49.89 -12.34 -37.79
N GLY A 227 49.57 -13.64 -37.67
CA GLY A 227 50.57 -14.71 -37.58
C GLY A 227 51.48 -14.81 -38.81
N SER A 228 50.93 -14.67 -40.02
CA SER A 228 51.71 -14.68 -41.26
C SER A 228 52.61 -13.44 -41.43
N LEU A 229 52.25 -12.29 -40.86
CA LEU A 229 53.05 -11.06 -40.91
C LEU A 229 54.19 -11.06 -39.88
N GLY A 230 54.00 -11.73 -38.73
CA GLY A 230 55.02 -11.88 -37.69
C GLY A 230 56.18 -12.82 -38.06
N GLU A 231 55.97 -13.75 -39.00
CA GLU A 231 57.03 -14.64 -39.50
C GLU A 231 57.93 -14.01 -40.58
N THR A 232 57.60 -12.81 -41.05
CA THR A 232 58.36 -12.09 -42.11
C THR A 232 59.35 -11.02 -41.62
N GLN A 233 59.68 -10.98 -40.32
CA GLN A 233 60.65 -10.02 -39.75
C GLN A 233 61.90 -10.69 -39.16
#